data_AF-A0A7C4Y326-F1
#
_entry.id   AF-A0A7C4Y326-F1
#
_cell.length_a   1.000
_cell.length_b   1.000
_cell.length_c   1.000
_cell.angle_alpha   90.00
_cell.angle_beta   90.00
_cell.angle_gamma   90.00
#
_symmetry.space_group_name_H-M   'P 1'
#
loop_
_entity.id
_entity.type
_entity.pdbx_description
1 polymer ?
#
loop_
_entity_poly.entity_id
_entity_poly.type
_entity_poly.pdbx_seq_one_letter_code
_entity_poly.pdbx_strand_id
1 'polypeptide(L)'
;MTLAILVAPKFDEATAYSYEWSREVKKILDEKGYTVIDLSGRTVSREEVEQALKQNPNIIYIHYNHGNTDCHYGSETIKVVDKKNAVLLSGREVYCVNCLSARELGVEAYKNGALAYWGYVEIFSFSTDALDDFKTFANAGIVYRLEGHSWEECLKLVRELAEKLCQKLAEAGKYIASILLKQDAEALRCYTPNNPPTETKCIIRKVALKIFGPKLGWKISLRHALTFIAFGCGWGLAVHDFFVECADPLRFPPHGFWYGVLLLTLSFFLATHDFLTSFRPKNL
;
A
#
# COMPACT_ATOMS: atom_id res chain seq x y z
N MET A 1 -8.08 -16.93 18.78
CA MET A 1 -9.17 -16.90 17.78
C MET A 1 -8.78 -15.89 16.72
N THR A 2 -8.67 -16.32 15.47
CA THR A 2 -8.29 -15.42 14.37
C THR A 2 -9.56 -14.73 13.86
N LEU A 3 -9.43 -13.46 13.51
CA LEU A 3 -10.57 -12.62 13.15
C LEU A 3 -10.35 -12.05 11.74
N ALA A 4 -11.41 -11.89 10.98
CA ALA A 4 -11.41 -11.23 9.67
C ALA A 4 -12.58 -10.22 9.60
N ILE A 5 -12.35 -9.06 8.98
CA ILE A 5 -13.41 -8.16 8.55
C ILE A 5 -13.58 -8.37 7.05
N LEU A 6 -14.80 -8.66 6.63
CA LEU A 6 -15.16 -8.76 5.22
C LEU A 6 -16.12 -7.63 4.86
N VAL A 7 -15.72 -6.79 3.92
CA VAL A 7 -16.51 -5.68 3.39
C VAL A 7 -16.77 -5.94 1.92
N ALA A 8 -18.01 -6.30 1.58
CA ALA A 8 -18.43 -6.54 0.20
C ALA A 8 -19.82 -5.93 -0.05
N PRO A 9 -19.90 -4.60 -0.23
CA PRO A 9 -21.17 -3.94 -0.47
C PRO A 9 -21.82 -4.43 -1.77
N LYS A 10 -23.13 -4.23 -1.89
CA LYS A 10 -23.89 -4.57 -3.10
C LYS A 10 -24.82 -3.40 -3.44
N PHE A 11 -24.52 -2.69 -4.52
CA PHE A 11 -25.29 -1.51 -4.96
C PHE A 11 -25.37 -1.34 -6.49
N ASP A 12 -24.62 -2.11 -7.27
CA ASP A 12 -24.76 -2.25 -8.72
C ASP A 12 -24.48 -3.69 -9.20
N GLU A 13 -24.60 -3.94 -10.51
CA GLU A 13 -24.41 -5.27 -11.10
C GLU A 13 -22.99 -5.82 -10.92
N ALA A 14 -21.95 -5.00 -11.14
CA ALA A 14 -20.56 -5.45 -10.97
C ALA A 14 -20.29 -5.83 -9.51
N THR A 15 -20.81 -5.04 -8.56
CA THR A 15 -20.69 -5.33 -7.14
C THR A 15 -21.43 -6.60 -6.74
N ALA A 16 -22.54 -6.95 -7.41
CA ALA A 16 -23.24 -8.21 -7.17
C ALA A 16 -22.35 -9.43 -7.45
N TYR A 17 -21.60 -9.45 -8.57
CA TYR A 17 -20.66 -10.54 -8.86
C TYR A 17 -19.55 -10.62 -7.80
N SER A 18 -18.90 -9.49 -7.48
CA SER A 18 -17.84 -9.47 -6.47
C SER A 18 -18.34 -9.87 -5.06
N TYR A 19 -19.59 -9.52 -4.72
CA TYR A 19 -20.23 -9.95 -3.49
C TYR A 19 -20.37 -11.48 -3.46
N GLU A 20 -20.87 -12.11 -4.53
CA GLU A 20 -20.97 -13.58 -4.59
C GLU A 20 -19.59 -14.24 -4.47
N TRP A 21 -18.55 -13.69 -5.12
CA TRP A 21 -17.18 -14.20 -4.99
C TRP A 21 -16.66 -14.12 -3.55
N SER A 22 -17.02 -13.05 -2.83
CA SER A 22 -16.65 -12.89 -1.42
C SER A 22 -17.28 -13.93 -0.48
N ARG A 23 -18.44 -14.52 -0.87
CA ARG A 23 -19.13 -15.53 -0.05
C ARG A 23 -18.34 -16.83 0.04
N GLU A 24 -17.67 -17.20 -1.05
CA GLU A 24 -16.75 -18.33 -1.07
C GLU A 24 -15.59 -18.11 -0.09
N VAL A 25 -14.99 -16.91 -0.08
CA VAL A 25 -13.92 -16.57 0.87
C VAL A 25 -14.42 -16.59 2.31
N LYS A 26 -15.64 -16.09 2.58
CA LYS A 26 -16.24 -16.19 3.91
C LYS A 26 -16.36 -17.65 4.36
N LYS A 27 -16.86 -18.53 3.49
CA LYS A 27 -16.99 -19.96 3.80
C LYS A 27 -15.64 -20.58 4.15
N ILE A 28 -14.60 -20.29 3.35
CA ILE A 28 -13.23 -20.80 3.60
C ILE A 28 -12.68 -20.27 4.93
N LEU A 29 -12.91 -18.99 5.26
CA LEU A 29 -12.52 -18.41 6.55
C LEU A 29 -13.21 -19.14 7.71
N ASP A 30 -14.52 -19.34 7.63
CA ASP A 30 -15.31 -20.05 8.64
C ASP A 30 -14.77 -21.50 8.82
N GLU A 31 -14.50 -22.22 7.73
CA GLU A 31 -13.92 -23.57 7.73
C GLU A 31 -12.50 -23.62 8.33
N LYS A 32 -11.72 -22.54 8.19
CA LYS A 32 -10.39 -22.38 8.80
C LYS A 32 -10.44 -21.88 10.25
N GLY A 33 -11.64 -21.73 10.83
CA GLY A 33 -11.83 -21.34 12.22
C GLY A 33 -11.68 -19.85 12.50
N TYR A 34 -11.82 -19.00 11.47
CA TYR A 34 -11.89 -17.56 11.66
C TYR A 34 -13.29 -17.16 12.12
N THR A 35 -13.34 -16.15 12.99
CA THR A 35 -14.58 -15.39 13.21
C THR A 35 -14.62 -14.26 12.19
N VAL A 36 -15.68 -14.18 11.37
CA VAL A 36 -15.81 -13.15 10.34
C VAL A 36 -16.80 -12.07 10.77
N ILE A 37 -16.33 -10.83 10.87
CA ILE A 37 -17.16 -9.63 10.96
C ILE A 37 -17.58 -9.27 9.53
N ASP A 38 -18.77 -9.71 9.16
CA ASP A 38 -19.31 -9.59 7.79
C ASP A 38 -20.15 -8.32 7.64
N LEU A 39 -19.61 -7.33 6.94
CA LEU A 39 -20.26 -6.05 6.63
C LEU A 39 -20.76 -6.03 5.16
N SER A 40 -21.11 -7.17 4.59
CA SER A 40 -21.42 -7.31 3.16
C SER A 40 -22.92 -7.31 2.82
N GLY A 41 -23.22 -7.28 1.52
CA GLY A 41 -24.58 -7.51 0.97
C GLY A 41 -25.51 -6.30 1.02
N ARG A 42 -25.03 -5.17 1.52
CA ARG A 42 -25.74 -3.89 1.58
C ARG A 42 -24.75 -2.74 1.40
N THR A 43 -25.25 -1.50 1.32
CA THR A 43 -24.39 -0.33 1.47
C THR A 43 -23.80 -0.29 2.89
N VAL A 44 -22.57 0.19 2.98
CA VAL A 44 -21.76 0.22 4.20
C VAL A 44 -21.26 1.64 4.45
N SER A 45 -21.47 2.13 5.66
CA SER A 45 -20.98 3.44 6.07
C SER A 45 -19.50 3.41 6.44
N ARG A 46 -18.86 4.59 6.44
CA ARG A 46 -17.48 4.74 6.90
C ARG A 46 -17.36 4.38 8.37
N GLU A 47 -18.28 4.86 9.19
CA GLU A 47 -18.28 4.74 10.64
C GLU A 47 -18.30 3.28 11.08
N GLU A 48 -19.11 2.44 10.42
CA GLU A 48 -19.16 1.00 10.66
C GLU A 48 -17.81 0.32 10.40
N VAL A 49 -17.16 0.62 9.27
CA VAL A 49 -15.85 0.03 8.92
C VAL A 49 -14.75 0.54 9.85
N GLU A 50 -14.72 1.83 10.15
CA GLU A 50 -13.74 2.40 11.07
C GLU A 50 -13.90 1.85 12.48
N GLN A 51 -15.13 1.71 12.97
CA GLN A 51 -15.40 1.13 14.29
C GLN A 51 -14.95 -0.32 14.35
N ALA A 52 -15.28 -1.12 13.34
CA ALA A 52 -14.84 -2.51 13.26
C ALA A 52 -13.31 -2.61 13.24
N LEU A 53 -12.61 -1.77 12.47
CA LEU A 53 -11.14 -1.75 12.45
C LEU A 53 -10.55 -1.32 13.80
N LYS A 54 -11.06 -0.26 14.43
CA LYS A 54 -10.56 0.25 15.72
C LYS A 54 -10.73 -0.77 16.84
N GLN A 55 -11.85 -1.48 16.88
CA GLN A 55 -12.12 -2.51 17.89
C GLN A 55 -11.26 -3.76 17.71
N ASN A 56 -10.64 -3.94 16.54
CA ASN A 56 -9.95 -5.17 16.15
C ASN A 56 -8.56 -4.87 15.52
N PRO A 57 -7.53 -4.57 16.33
CA PRO A 57 -6.22 -4.09 15.86
C PRO A 57 -5.38 -5.08 15.05
N ASN A 58 -5.62 -6.39 15.18
CA ASN A 58 -4.82 -7.47 14.56
C ASN A 58 -5.68 -8.38 13.69
N ILE A 59 -6.34 -7.79 12.70
CA ILE A 59 -7.36 -8.46 11.89
C ILE A 59 -6.97 -8.47 10.41
N ILE A 60 -7.37 -9.50 9.67
CA ILE A 60 -7.32 -9.45 8.21
C ILE A 60 -8.47 -8.56 7.74
N TYR A 61 -8.17 -7.54 6.94
CA TYR A 61 -9.17 -6.69 6.31
C TYR A 61 -9.33 -7.09 4.84
N ILE A 62 -10.54 -7.50 4.48
CA ILE A 62 -10.86 -8.03 3.14
C ILE A 62 -11.93 -7.15 2.51
N HIS A 63 -11.69 -6.71 1.28
CA HIS A 63 -12.58 -5.81 0.56
C HIS A 63 -12.86 -6.29 -0.87
N TYR A 64 -14.15 -6.43 -1.21
CA TYR A 64 -14.65 -6.77 -2.56
C TYR A 64 -15.63 -5.71 -3.03
N ASN A 65 -15.23 -4.85 -3.96
CA ASN A 65 -16.13 -3.88 -4.60
C ASN A 65 -15.37 -3.05 -5.65
N HIS A 66 -15.99 -1.94 -6.07
CA HIS A 66 -15.29 -0.77 -6.57
C HIS A 66 -14.20 -0.26 -5.62
N GLY A 67 -13.20 0.33 -6.24
CA GLY A 67 -12.14 1.08 -5.62
C GLY A 67 -11.74 2.22 -6.54
N ASN A 68 -10.94 3.13 -6.02
CA ASN A 68 -10.22 4.09 -6.83
C ASN A 68 -8.77 4.13 -6.34
N THR A 69 -7.94 4.94 -6.98
CA THR A 69 -6.53 5.11 -6.63
C THR A 69 -6.31 5.38 -5.14
N ASP A 70 -7.24 6.09 -4.49
CA ASP A 70 -7.13 6.59 -3.13
C ASP A 70 -8.13 5.99 -2.11
N CYS A 71 -9.01 5.06 -2.51
CA CYS A 71 -10.10 4.61 -1.64
C CYS A 71 -10.73 3.24 -1.97
N HIS A 72 -11.44 2.73 -0.97
CA HIS A 72 -12.41 1.63 -1.02
C HIS A 72 -13.82 2.19 -0.83
N TYR A 73 -14.79 1.69 -1.61
CA TYR A 73 -16.17 2.15 -1.56
C TYR A 73 -17.07 1.24 -0.71
N GLY A 74 -17.93 1.86 0.10
CA GLY A 74 -19.03 1.20 0.81
C GLY A 74 -20.39 1.39 0.14
N SER A 75 -20.50 2.36 -0.77
CA SER A 75 -21.68 2.64 -1.61
C SER A 75 -21.20 3.33 -2.90
N GLU A 76 -22.14 3.72 -3.78
CA GLU A 76 -21.83 4.53 -4.98
C GLU A 76 -21.05 5.81 -4.68
N THR A 77 -21.20 6.38 -3.48
CA THR A 77 -20.62 7.71 -3.14
C THR A 77 -19.80 7.71 -1.86
N ILE A 78 -19.88 6.67 -1.03
CA ILE A 78 -19.25 6.63 0.30
C ILE A 78 -17.92 5.89 0.22
N LYS A 79 -16.83 6.59 0.54
CA LYS A 79 -15.51 6.02 0.78
C LYS A 79 -15.41 5.50 2.22
N VAL A 80 -15.21 4.21 2.42
CA VAL A 80 -15.10 3.57 3.75
C VAL A 80 -13.66 3.53 4.27
N VAL A 81 -12.70 3.33 3.36
CA VAL A 81 -11.28 3.46 3.65
C VAL A 81 -10.65 4.33 2.57
N ASP A 82 -9.90 5.34 2.97
CA ASP A 82 -9.17 6.23 2.08
C ASP A 82 -7.87 6.73 2.73
N LYS A 83 -7.14 7.60 2.04
CA LYS A 83 -5.88 8.15 2.57
C LYS A 83 -6.03 8.89 3.91
N LYS A 84 -7.22 9.36 4.29
CA LYS A 84 -7.45 10.08 5.56
C LYS A 84 -7.50 9.12 6.75
N ASN A 85 -7.91 7.88 6.54
CA ASN A 85 -8.02 6.86 7.59
C ASN A 85 -7.15 5.60 7.32
N ALA A 86 -6.25 5.65 6.34
CA ALA A 86 -5.33 4.55 6.00
C ALA A 86 -4.45 4.08 7.16
N VAL A 87 -4.27 4.90 8.21
CA VAL A 87 -3.60 4.50 9.46
C VAL A 87 -4.31 3.32 10.15
N LEU A 88 -5.63 3.17 9.94
CA LEU A 88 -6.40 2.04 10.45
C LEU A 88 -6.02 0.70 9.80
N LEU A 89 -5.21 0.72 8.73
CA LEU A 89 -4.65 -0.48 8.10
C LEU A 89 -3.27 -0.87 8.66
N SER A 90 -2.72 -0.09 9.59
CA SER A 90 -1.43 -0.38 10.22
C SER A 90 -1.46 -1.74 10.94
N GLY A 91 -0.41 -2.55 10.79
CA GLY A 91 -0.31 -3.86 11.42
C GLY A 91 -1.26 -4.93 10.86
N ARG A 92 -1.96 -4.67 9.74
CA ARG A 92 -2.95 -5.60 9.17
C ARG A 92 -2.51 -6.16 7.83
N GLU A 93 -3.02 -7.34 7.52
CA GLU A 93 -3.05 -7.86 6.16
C GLU A 93 -4.30 -7.30 5.46
N VAL A 94 -4.10 -6.71 4.29
CA VAL A 94 -5.16 -6.09 3.49
C VAL A 94 -5.30 -6.83 2.18
N TYR A 95 -6.48 -7.42 1.95
CA TYR A 95 -6.83 -8.12 0.71
C TYR A 95 -7.93 -7.41 -0.04
N CYS A 96 -7.66 -6.96 -1.26
CA CYS A 96 -8.61 -6.21 -2.05
C CYS A 96 -8.83 -6.84 -3.44
N VAL A 97 -10.10 -7.04 -3.78
CA VAL A 97 -10.59 -7.22 -5.15
C VAL A 97 -11.33 -5.95 -5.51
N ASN A 98 -10.57 -4.93 -5.93
CA ASN A 98 -11.08 -3.63 -6.34
C ASN A 98 -10.12 -2.90 -7.28
N CYS A 99 -10.67 -1.99 -8.08
CA CYS A 99 -9.91 -1.24 -9.09
C CYS A 99 -8.93 -0.26 -8.43
N LEU A 100 -7.73 -0.16 -9.00
CA LEU A 100 -6.75 0.93 -8.79
C LEU A 100 -6.23 1.19 -7.37
N SER A 101 -6.76 0.53 -6.33
CA SER A 101 -6.47 0.88 -4.93
C SER A 101 -4.99 0.72 -4.56
N ALA A 102 -4.25 -0.14 -5.26
CA ALA A 102 -2.81 -0.29 -5.02
C ALA A 102 -1.98 0.88 -5.58
N ARG A 103 -2.54 1.82 -6.36
CA ARG A 103 -1.78 2.97 -6.88
C ARG A 103 -1.43 3.99 -5.80
N GLU A 104 -2.39 4.42 -4.99
CA GLU A 104 -2.13 5.39 -3.92
C GLU A 104 -2.51 4.87 -2.53
N LEU A 105 -3.70 4.29 -2.35
CA LEU A 105 -4.14 3.78 -1.04
C LEU A 105 -3.23 2.65 -0.56
N GLY A 106 -2.87 1.70 -1.42
CA GLY A 106 -1.96 0.62 -1.05
C GLY A 106 -0.55 1.10 -0.68
N VAL A 107 -0.05 2.13 -1.37
CA VAL A 107 1.22 2.79 -1.02
C VAL A 107 1.10 3.49 0.33
N GLU A 108 -0.04 4.13 0.59
CA GLU A 108 -0.30 4.81 1.86
C GLU A 108 -0.47 3.83 3.03
N ALA A 109 -1.16 2.71 2.81
CA ALA A 109 -1.29 1.62 3.78
C ALA A 109 0.09 1.03 4.12
N TYR A 110 0.92 0.77 3.10
CA TYR A 110 2.30 0.30 3.29
C TYR A 110 3.12 1.26 4.17
N LYS A 111 3.09 2.57 3.87
CA LYS A 111 3.79 3.59 4.68
C LYS A 111 3.29 3.64 6.12
N ASN A 112 1.98 3.47 6.32
CA ASN A 112 1.36 3.43 7.63
C ASN A 112 1.62 2.10 8.38
N GLY A 113 2.31 1.14 7.76
CA GLY A 113 2.76 -0.08 8.41
C GLY A 113 1.82 -1.27 8.26
N ALA A 114 1.00 -1.31 7.21
CA ALA A 114 0.31 -2.55 6.82
C ALA A 114 1.34 -3.69 6.63
N LEU A 115 1.00 -4.89 7.08
CA LEU A 115 1.86 -6.09 6.93
C LEU A 115 1.91 -6.55 5.48
N ALA A 116 0.76 -6.48 4.80
CA ALA A 116 0.64 -6.71 3.39
C ALA A 116 -0.52 -5.89 2.82
N TYR A 117 -0.40 -5.46 1.57
CA TYR A 117 -1.49 -4.87 0.81
C TYR A 117 -1.59 -5.52 -0.56
N TRP A 118 -2.64 -6.29 -0.78
CA TRP A 118 -2.97 -6.96 -2.03
C TRP A 118 -4.04 -6.18 -2.77
N GLY A 119 -3.77 -5.76 -4.01
CA GLY A 119 -4.73 -5.04 -4.84
C GLY A 119 -4.19 -4.71 -6.23
N TYR A 120 -4.93 -3.94 -7.01
CA TYR A 120 -4.65 -3.71 -8.42
C TYR A 120 -4.17 -2.27 -8.68
N VAL A 121 -3.19 -2.12 -9.59
CA VAL A 121 -2.78 -0.81 -10.09
C VAL A 121 -3.48 -0.41 -11.39
N GLU A 122 -4.31 -1.27 -11.98
CA GLU A 122 -5.20 -0.93 -13.09
C GLU A 122 -6.65 -1.25 -12.72
N ILE A 123 -7.57 -1.06 -13.67
CA ILE A 123 -8.96 -1.49 -13.55
C ILE A 123 -8.99 -3.01 -13.56
N PHE A 124 -9.64 -3.60 -12.55
CA PHE A 124 -9.94 -5.02 -12.55
C PHE A 124 -11.16 -5.28 -13.45
N SER A 125 -11.01 -6.12 -14.46
CA SER A 125 -12.04 -6.31 -15.50
C SER A 125 -12.35 -7.78 -15.71
N PHE A 126 -13.64 -8.14 -15.72
CA PHE A 126 -14.06 -9.52 -15.96
C PHE A 126 -15.11 -9.60 -17.06
N SER A 127 -15.25 -10.79 -17.65
CA SER A 127 -16.30 -11.10 -18.60
C SER A 127 -17.33 -12.05 -17.99
N THR A 128 -18.60 -11.84 -18.28
CA THR A 128 -19.70 -12.61 -17.69
C THR A 128 -19.79 -14.04 -18.24
N ASP A 129 -19.16 -14.33 -19.39
CA ASP A 129 -19.05 -15.66 -19.98
C ASP A 129 -17.92 -16.51 -19.36
N ALA A 130 -17.12 -15.96 -18.44
CA ALA A 130 -16.00 -16.63 -17.78
C ALA A 130 -15.97 -16.37 -16.25
N LEU A 131 -17.12 -16.12 -15.63
CA LEU A 131 -17.20 -15.70 -14.22
C LEU A 131 -16.50 -16.63 -13.24
N ASP A 132 -16.57 -17.95 -13.44
CA ASP A 132 -15.93 -18.90 -12.53
C ASP A 132 -14.40 -18.83 -12.61
N ASP A 133 -13.83 -18.59 -13.80
CA ASP A 133 -12.39 -18.41 -13.97
C ASP A 133 -11.91 -17.12 -13.29
N PHE A 134 -12.66 -16.02 -13.46
CA PHE A 134 -12.37 -14.75 -12.76
C PHE A 134 -12.55 -14.84 -11.25
N LYS A 135 -13.59 -15.53 -10.76
CA LYS A 135 -13.79 -15.80 -9.33
C LYS A 135 -12.62 -16.59 -8.75
N THR A 136 -12.21 -17.65 -9.46
CA THR A 136 -11.06 -18.48 -9.06
C THR A 136 -9.80 -17.63 -8.95
N PHE A 137 -9.50 -16.81 -9.97
CA PHE A 137 -8.36 -15.90 -9.95
C PHE A 137 -8.46 -14.85 -8.82
N ALA A 138 -9.62 -14.19 -8.67
CA ALA A 138 -9.87 -13.14 -7.70
C ALA A 138 -9.79 -13.62 -6.25
N ASN A 139 -10.08 -14.90 -5.97
CA ASN A 139 -10.02 -15.49 -4.64
C ASN A 139 -8.68 -16.18 -4.34
N ALA A 140 -7.90 -16.56 -5.36
CA ALA A 140 -6.72 -17.40 -5.19
C ALA A 140 -5.68 -16.82 -4.22
N GLY A 141 -5.46 -15.51 -4.22
CA GLY A 141 -4.47 -14.87 -3.35
C GLY A 141 -4.75 -15.10 -1.87
N ILE A 142 -5.99 -14.85 -1.43
CA ILE A 142 -6.39 -15.05 -0.03
C ILE A 142 -6.49 -16.55 0.31
N VAL A 143 -6.90 -17.40 -0.64
CA VAL A 143 -6.94 -18.86 -0.43
C VAL A 143 -5.53 -19.40 -0.15
N TYR A 144 -4.54 -19.12 -1.00
CA TYR A 144 -3.16 -19.53 -0.77
C TYR A 144 -2.61 -18.97 0.55
N ARG A 145 -2.98 -17.73 0.90
CA ARG A 145 -2.57 -17.14 2.17
C ARG A 145 -3.11 -17.92 3.37
N LEU A 146 -4.38 -18.33 3.31
CA LEU A 146 -5.04 -19.15 4.34
C LEU A 146 -4.54 -20.60 4.39
N GLU A 147 -3.84 -21.06 3.35
CA GLU A 147 -3.11 -22.33 3.32
C GLU A 147 -1.72 -22.24 3.96
N GLY A 148 -1.27 -21.04 4.32
CA GLY A 148 -0.02 -20.81 5.06
C GLY A 148 1.13 -20.24 4.23
N HIS A 149 0.90 -19.93 2.96
CA HIS A 149 1.91 -19.31 2.10
C HIS A 149 2.23 -17.88 2.52
N SER A 150 3.47 -17.44 2.24
CA SER A 150 3.82 -16.02 2.35
C SER A 150 3.13 -15.21 1.25
N TRP A 151 2.91 -13.91 1.45
CA TRP A 151 2.28 -13.06 0.45
C TRP A 151 3.06 -12.98 -0.87
N GLU A 152 4.40 -13.07 -0.82
CA GLU A 152 5.25 -13.17 -2.00
C GLU A 152 5.03 -14.48 -2.76
N GLU A 153 4.92 -15.60 -2.04
CA GLU A 153 4.56 -16.89 -2.62
C GLU A 153 3.16 -16.87 -3.22
N CYS A 154 2.17 -16.29 -2.51
CA CYS A 154 0.81 -16.12 -3.01
C CYS A 154 0.80 -15.35 -4.34
N LEU A 155 1.55 -14.24 -4.45
CA LEU A 155 1.61 -13.47 -5.69
C LEU A 155 2.21 -14.28 -6.85
N LYS A 156 3.22 -15.11 -6.57
CA LYS A 156 3.81 -16.02 -7.56
C LYS A 156 2.79 -17.08 -8.01
N LEU A 157 2.16 -17.78 -7.06
CA LEU A 157 1.18 -18.83 -7.33
C LEU A 157 -0.05 -18.31 -8.09
N VAL A 158 -0.51 -17.09 -7.79
CA VAL A 158 -1.62 -16.46 -8.51
C VAL A 158 -1.25 -16.13 -9.95
N ARG A 159 -0.01 -15.74 -10.23
CA ARG A 159 0.45 -15.50 -11.62
C ARG A 159 0.54 -16.80 -12.42
N GLU A 160 1.06 -17.86 -11.81
CA GLU A 160 1.07 -19.20 -12.42
C GLU A 160 -0.34 -19.73 -12.68
N LEU A 161 -1.28 -19.48 -11.76
CA LEU A 161 -2.70 -19.79 -11.95
C LEU A 161 -3.29 -18.96 -13.10
N ALA A 162 -2.98 -17.67 -13.17
CA ALA A 162 -3.48 -16.80 -14.23
C ALA A 162 -3.04 -17.27 -15.62
N GLU A 163 -1.77 -17.67 -15.78
CA GLU A 163 -1.27 -18.24 -17.05
C GLU A 163 -2.07 -19.46 -17.49
N LYS A 164 -2.35 -20.39 -16.56
CA LYS A 164 -3.17 -21.58 -16.81
C LYS A 164 -4.60 -21.23 -17.21
N LEU A 165 -5.21 -20.28 -16.50
CA LEU A 165 -6.58 -19.82 -16.79
C LEU A 165 -6.65 -19.10 -18.15
N CYS A 166 -5.67 -18.25 -18.48
CA CYS A 166 -5.57 -17.60 -19.78
C CYS A 166 -5.46 -18.64 -20.91
N GLN A 167 -4.59 -19.64 -20.77
CA GLN A 167 -4.45 -20.71 -21.76
C GLN A 167 -5.77 -21.47 -21.94
N LYS A 168 -6.40 -21.88 -20.84
CA LYS A 168 -7.71 -22.55 -20.84
C LYS A 168 -8.78 -21.72 -21.56
N LEU A 169 -8.86 -20.42 -21.28
CA LEU A 169 -9.83 -19.51 -21.89
C LEU A 169 -9.56 -19.33 -23.39
N ALA A 170 -8.30 -19.22 -23.80
CA ALA A 170 -7.92 -19.11 -25.21
C ALA A 170 -8.25 -20.40 -25.99
N GLU A 171 -7.95 -21.58 -25.44
CA GLU A 171 -8.29 -22.87 -26.04
C GLU A 171 -9.82 -23.06 -26.18
N ALA A 172 -10.60 -22.46 -25.28
CA ALA A 172 -12.06 -22.43 -25.35
C ALA A 172 -12.62 -21.33 -26.28
N GLY A 173 -11.78 -20.57 -26.99
CA GLY A 173 -12.18 -19.48 -27.88
C GLY A 173 -12.62 -18.18 -27.16
N LYS A 174 -12.45 -18.09 -25.84
CA LYS A 174 -12.80 -16.92 -25.02
C LYS A 174 -11.64 -15.91 -24.96
N TYR A 175 -11.22 -15.41 -26.11
CA TYR A 175 -10.01 -14.57 -26.22
C TYR A 175 -10.09 -13.27 -25.41
N ILE A 176 -11.26 -12.61 -25.37
CA ILE A 176 -11.44 -11.38 -24.59
C ILE A 176 -11.26 -11.66 -23.09
N ALA A 177 -11.90 -12.71 -22.57
CA ALA A 177 -11.73 -13.14 -21.18
C ALA A 177 -10.26 -13.43 -20.86
N SER A 178 -9.56 -14.13 -21.75
CA SER A 178 -8.13 -14.42 -21.59
C SER A 178 -7.28 -13.14 -21.54
N ILE A 179 -7.57 -12.13 -22.38
CA ILE A 179 -6.84 -10.86 -22.40
C ILE A 179 -7.08 -10.09 -21.10
N LEU A 180 -8.34 -9.98 -20.67
CA LEU A 180 -8.71 -9.29 -19.43
C LEU A 180 -8.06 -9.93 -18.21
N LEU A 181 -8.11 -11.26 -18.08
CA LEU A 181 -7.49 -11.97 -16.96
C LEU A 181 -5.96 -11.78 -16.94
N LYS A 182 -5.32 -11.77 -18.11
CA LYS A 182 -3.88 -11.47 -18.22
C LYS A 182 -3.58 -10.05 -17.74
N GLN A 183 -4.38 -9.08 -18.16
CA GLN A 183 -4.24 -7.68 -17.74
C GLN A 183 -4.41 -7.54 -16.23
N ASP A 184 -5.40 -8.20 -15.63
CA ASP A 184 -5.62 -8.18 -14.19
C ASP A 184 -4.42 -8.80 -13.43
N ALA A 185 -3.86 -9.90 -13.92
CA ALA A 185 -2.68 -10.54 -13.34
C ALA A 185 -1.41 -9.66 -13.43
N GLU A 186 -1.24 -8.94 -14.53
CA GLU A 186 -0.16 -7.97 -14.72
C GLU A 186 -0.36 -6.71 -13.86
N ALA A 187 -1.61 -6.31 -13.61
CA ALA A 187 -1.98 -5.17 -12.77
C ALA A 187 -1.92 -5.48 -11.27
N LEU A 188 -1.93 -6.75 -10.89
CA LEU A 188 -1.92 -7.16 -9.50
C LEU A 188 -0.60 -6.80 -8.79
N ARG A 189 -0.71 -6.23 -7.59
CA ARG A 189 0.42 -5.91 -6.70
C ARG A 189 0.16 -6.47 -5.31
N CYS A 190 1.23 -6.92 -4.67
CA CYS A 190 1.24 -7.22 -3.25
C CYS A 190 2.39 -6.46 -2.59
N TYR A 191 2.08 -5.41 -1.84
CA TYR A 191 3.09 -4.65 -1.12
C TYR A 191 3.35 -5.28 0.24
N THR A 192 4.60 -5.62 0.50
CA THR A 192 5.07 -6.19 1.78
C THR A 192 6.39 -5.52 2.18
N PRO A 193 6.91 -5.72 3.41
CA PRO A 193 8.25 -5.25 3.77
C PRO A 193 9.36 -5.74 2.82
N ASN A 194 9.17 -6.90 2.19
CA ASN A 194 10.12 -7.48 1.23
C ASN A 194 9.83 -7.08 -0.22
N ASN A 195 8.59 -6.73 -0.54
CA ASN A 195 8.16 -6.23 -1.85
C ASN A 195 7.54 -4.83 -1.74
N PRO A 196 8.32 -3.79 -1.40
CA PRO A 196 7.81 -2.43 -1.26
C PRO A 196 7.31 -1.86 -2.60
N PRO A 197 6.44 -0.83 -2.58
CA PRO A 197 6.05 -0.14 -3.81
C PRO A 197 7.26 0.40 -4.58
N THR A 198 7.23 0.38 -5.91
CA THR A 198 8.36 0.88 -6.73
C THR A 198 8.06 2.23 -7.35
N GLU A 199 6.78 2.58 -7.49
CA GLU A 199 6.34 3.79 -8.16
C GLU A 199 5.99 4.90 -7.16
N THR A 200 6.34 6.14 -7.53
CA THR A 200 6.02 7.32 -6.73
C THR A 200 5.96 8.56 -7.62
N LYS A 201 5.04 9.48 -7.34
CA LYS A 201 4.97 10.79 -8.03
C LYS A 201 6.00 11.79 -7.48
N CYS A 202 6.53 11.57 -6.27
CA CYS A 202 7.45 12.51 -5.62
C CYS A 202 8.87 12.38 -6.19
N ILE A 203 9.41 13.47 -6.75
CA ILE A 203 10.77 13.49 -7.34
C ILE A 203 11.84 13.10 -6.33
N ILE A 204 11.79 13.67 -5.11
CA ILE A 204 12.72 13.34 -4.03
C ILE A 204 12.64 11.86 -3.68
N ARG A 205 11.43 11.29 -3.65
CA ARG A 205 11.24 9.86 -3.42
C ARG A 205 11.81 9.03 -4.56
N LYS A 206 11.60 9.41 -5.83
CA LYS A 206 12.20 8.71 -6.98
C LYS A 206 13.72 8.66 -6.86
N VAL A 207 14.34 9.78 -6.50
CA VAL A 207 15.79 9.86 -6.26
C VAL A 207 16.19 8.96 -5.10
N ALA A 208 15.48 9.00 -3.98
CA ALA A 208 15.76 8.16 -2.83
C ALA A 208 15.63 6.66 -3.13
N LEU A 209 14.60 6.25 -3.88
CA LEU A 209 14.41 4.87 -4.32
C LEU A 209 15.51 4.43 -5.28
N LYS A 210 16.02 5.34 -6.14
CA LYS A 210 17.11 5.08 -7.06
C LYS A 210 18.47 4.94 -6.35
N ILE A 211 18.73 5.75 -5.32
CA ILE A 211 20.01 5.76 -4.60
C ILE A 211 20.06 4.66 -3.52
N PHE A 212 19.01 4.54 -2.71
CA PHE A 212 19.00 3.70 -1.51
C PHE A 212 18.22 2.39 -1.68
N GLY A 213 17.63 2.18 -2.86
CA GLY A 213 16.73 1.07 -3.13
C GLY A 213 15.37 1.21 -2.44
N PRO A 214 14.40 0.34 -2.77
CA PRO A 214 13.04 0.47 -2.25
C PRO A 214 12.90 0.32 -0.72
N LYS A 215 13.62 -0.61 -0.10
CA LYS A 215 13.52 -0.91 1.34
C LYS A 215 13.91 0.28 2.22
N LEU A 216 15.00 0.98 1.88
CA LEU A 216 15.47 2.14 2.65
C LEU A 216 14.87 3.43 2.10
N GLY A 217 14.69 3.51 0.77
CA GLY A 217 14.14 4.65 0.08
C GLY A 217 12.75 5.06 0.54
N TRP A 218 11.88 4.13 1.01
CA TRP A 218 10.58 4.46 1.62
C TRP A 218 10.64 4.88 3.09
N LYS A 219 11.70 4.50 3.82
CA LYS A 219 11.88 4.87 5.23
C LYS A 219 12.37 6.30 5.41
N ILE A 220 13.03 6.87 4.39
CA ILE A 220 13.53 8.26 4.43
C ILE A 220 12.34 9.22 4.45
N SER A 221 12.10 9.93 5.55
CA SER A 221 11.07 10.96 5.58
C SER A 221 11.55 12.21 4.83
N LEU A 222 10.62 13.09 4.42
CA LEU A 222 10.99 14.39 3.86
C LEU A 222 11.83 15.20 4.85
N ARG A 223 11.53 15.09 6.16
CA ARG A 223 12.30 15.75 7.23
C ARG A 223 13.72 15.21 7.31
N HIS A 224 13.91 13.89 7.22
CA HIS A 224 15.24 13.31 7.15
C HIS A 224 16.01 13.81 5.91
N ALA A 225 15.36 13.85 4.73
CA ALA A 225 16.00 14.38 3.53
C ALA A 225 16.41 15.86 3.68
N LEU A 226 15.52 16.70 4.23
CA LEU A 226 15.83 18.11 4.52
C LEU A 226 16.95 18.25 5.55
N THR A 227 17.00 17.37 6.54
CA THR A 227 18.05 17.31 7.56
C THR A 227 19.41 17.04 6.91
N PHE A 228 19.51 16.04 6.03
CA PHE A 228 20.74 15.73 5.29
C PHE A 228 21.16 16.85 4.34
N ILE A 229 20.21 17.48 3.64
CA ILE A 229 20.50 18.62 2.75
C ILE A 229 21.02 19.80 3.57
N ALA A 230 20.33 20.18 4.64
CA ALA A 230 20.75 21.26 5.53
C ALA A 230 22.12 20.98 6.15
N PHE A 231 22.36 19.73 6.58
CA PHE A 231 23.67 19.31 7.09
C PHE A 231 24.76 19.46 6.03
N GLY A 232 24.55 18.91 4.85
CA GLY A 232 25.53 18.93 3.76
C GLY A 232 25.83 20.34 3.25
N CYS A 233 24.80 21.16 3.05
CA CYS A 233 24.96 22.57 2.68
C CYS A 233 25.65 23.36 3.80
N GLY A 234 25.26 23.12 5.05
CA GLY A 234 25.86 23.79 6.20
C GLY A 234 27.34 23.48 6.35
N TRP A 235 27.71 22.20 6.23
CA TRP A 235 29.10 21.74 6.24
C TRP A 235 29.88 22.32 5.05
N GLY A 236 29.31 22.25 3.84
CA GLY A 236 29.94 22.77 2.64
C GLY A 236 30.26 24.27 2.71
N LEU A 237 29.32 25.08 3.20
CA LEU A 237 29.52 26.53 3.40
C LEU A 237 30.59 26.81 4.47
N ALA A 238 30.52 26.13 5.62
CA ALA A 238 31.48 26.33 6.70
C ALA A 238 32.91 25.96 6.28
N VAL A 239 33.07 24.84 5.57
CA VAL A 239 34.37 24.37 5.06
C VAL A 239 34.90 25.27 3.95
N HIS A 240 34.05 25.67 3.00
CA HIS A 240 34.43 26.60 1.94
C HIS A 240 34.98 27.91 2.52
N ASP A 241 34.25 28.53 3.44
CA ASP A 241 34.65 29.81 4.04
C ASP A 241 35.92 29.67 4.87
N PHE A 242 36.07 28.57 5.62
CA PHE A 242 37.30 28.26 6.34
C PHE A 242 38.51 28.21 5.39
N PHE A 243 38.39 27.55 4.23
CA PHE A 243 39.47 27.49 3.24
C PHE A 243 39.75 28.84 2.57
N VAL A 244 38.71 29.64 2.30
CA VAL A 244 38.88 31.00 1.78
C VAL A 244 39.62 31.88 2.77
N GLU A 245 39.27 31.80 4.06
CA GLU A 245 39.93 32.54 5.14
C GLU A 245 41.40 32.11 5.30
N CYS A 246 41.68 30.80 5.21
CA CYS A 246 43.05 30.29 5.22
C CYS A 246 43.88 30.79 4.02
N ALA A 247 43.25 31.03 2.86
CA ALA A 247 43.93 31.49 1.65
C ALA A 247 44.18 33.01 1.65
N ASP A 248 43.31 33.80 2.27
CA ASP A 248 43.44 35.26 2.37
C ASP A 248 42.88 35.78 3.71
N PRO A 249 43.72 35.81 4.77
CA PRO A 249 43.28 36.14 6.13
C PRO A 249 42.73 37.55 6.32
N LEU A 250 43.00 38.48 5.38
CA LEU A 250 42.54 39.86 5.47
C LEU A 250 41.18 40.08 4.77
N ARG A 251 40.67 39.07 4.07
CA ARG A 251 39.44 39.14 3.28
C ARG A 251 38.25 38.57 4.06
N PHE A 252 37.66 39.37 4.95
CA PHE A 252 36.36 39.04 5.54
C PHE A 252 35.21 39.55 4.66
N PRO A 253 34.18 38.71 4.42
CA PRO A 253 33.00 38.81 5.26
C PRO A 253 32.46 37.43 5.73
N PRO A 254 32.12 37.23 7.03
CA PRO A 254 31.90 35.89 7.61
C PRO A 254 30.50 35.34 7.38
N HIS A 255 29.75 35.85 6.41
CA HIS A 255 28.33 35.53 6.33
C HIS A 255 28.10 34.05 5.99
N GLY A 256 28.90 33.47 5.07
CA GLY A 256 28.75 32.07 4.68
C GLY A 256 29.03 31.09 5.82
N PHE A 257 30.07 31.33 6.63
CA PHE A 257 30.39 30.54 7.81
C PHE A 257 29.22 30.52 8.80
N TRP A 258 28.66 31.69 9.13
CA TRP A 258 27.53 31.77 10.06
C TRP A 258 26.25 31.15 9.48
N TYR A 259 25.99 31.30 8.17
CA TYR A 259 24.91 30.55 7.51
C TYR A 259 25.16 29.04 7.55
N GLY A 260 26.41 28.61 7.40
CA GLY A 260 26.82 27.22 7.52
C GLY A 260 26.52 26.66 8.92
N VAL A 261 26.96 27.37 9.97
CA VAL A 261 26.70 27.04 11.37
C VAL A 261 25.19 27.00 11.66
N LEU A 262 24.43 27.97 11.14
CA LEU A 262 22.97 28.00 11.31
C LEU A 262 22.30 26.77 10.68
N LEU A 263 22.67 26.39 9.45
CA LEU A 263 22.14 25.22 8.76
C LEU A 263 22.50 23.91 9.48
N LEU A 264 23.74 23.79 9.97
CA LEU A 264 24.18 22.65 10.78
C LEU A 264 23.37 22.55 12.08
N THR A 265 23.15 23.67 12.75
CA THR A 265 22.36 23.74 13.99
C THR A 265 20.91 23.34 13.73
N LEU A 266 20.28 23.87 12.67
CA LEU A 266 18.93 23.51 12.28
C LEU A 266 18.83 22.01 11.95
N SER A 267 19.80 21.48 11.21
CA SER A 267 19.88 20.06 10.89
C SER A 267 19.98 19.21 12.17
N PHE A 268 20.82 19.59 13.12
CA PHE A 268 20.94 18.90 14.41
C PHE A 268 19.61 18.84 15.16
N PHE A 269 18.88 19.96 15.23
CA PHE A 269 17.57 19.98 15.88
C PHE A 269 16.52 19.13 15.15
N LEU A 270 16.50 19.16 13.81
CA LEU A 270 15.60 18.31 13.02
C LEU A 270 15.93 16.82 13.20
N ALA A 271 17.21 16.45 13.16
CA ALA A 271 17.68 15.09 13.40
C ALA A 271 17.30 14.61 14.80
N THR A 272 17.53 15.45 15.81
CA THR A 272 17.21 15.15 17.21
C THR A 272 15.72 14.99 17.41
N HIS A 273 14.90 15.86 16.83
CA HIS A 273 13.44 15.74 16.88
C HIS A 273 12.99 14.42 16.24
N ASP A 274 13.48 14.09 15.05
CA ASP A 274 13.12 12.86 14.36
C ASP A 274 13.55 11.62 15.17
N PHE A 275 14.74 11.63 15.76
CA PHE A 275 15.22 10.60 16.68
C PHE A 275 14.27 10.45 17.89
N LEU A 276 13.93 11.54 18.57
CA LEU A 276 13.01 11.52 19.72
C LEU A 276 11.61 11.01 19.34
N THR A 277 11.09 11.38 18.17
CA THR A 277 9.79 10.89 17.72
C THR A 277 9.79 9.41 17.35
N SER A 278 10.93 8.83 16.99
CA SER A 278 11.04 7.39 16.73
C SER A 278 10.82 6.53 17.97
N PHE A 279 11.03 7.07 19.18
CA PHE A 279 10.76 6.41 20.46
C PHE A 279 9.34 6.62 20.97
N ARG A 280 8.57 7.55 20.40
CA ARG A 280 7.16 7.70 20.82
C ARG A 280 6.40 6.46 20.37
N PRO A 281 5.68 5.77 21.27
CA PRO A 281 4.81 4.67 20.85
C PRO A 281 3.85 5.22 19.80
N LYS A 282 3.77 4.54 18.66
CA LYS A 282 2.71 4.82 17.69
C LYS A 282 1.42 4.41 18.37
N ASN A 283 0.69 5.38 18.93
CA ASN A 283 -0.62 5.13 19.51
C ASN A 283 -1.49 4.51 18.41
N LEU A 284 -1.88 3.25 18.62
CA LEU A 284 -2.80 2.48 17.79
C LEU A 284 -4.21 3.08 17.87
#